data_AF-A0A966M6Q6-F1
#
_entry.id   AF-A0A966M6Q6-F1
#
_cell.length_a   1.000
_cell.length_b   1.000
_cell.length_c   1.000
_cell.angle_alpha   90.00
_cell.angle_beta   90.00
_cell.angle_gamma   90.00
#
_symmetry.space_group_name_H-M   'P 1'
#
loop_
_entity.id
_entity.type
_entity.pdbx_description
1 polymer ?
#
loop_
_entity_poly.entity_id
_entity_poly.type
_entity_poly.pdbx_seq_one_letter_code
_entity_poly.pdbx_strand_id
1 'polypeptide(L)' 'ALPIGDFHVKNTVAWALTGVPRGTDDEMIATLAPYAGQRWRVVRTLERAGNAAPKFGPRRRLIDVARL' A
#
# COMPACT_ATOMS: atom_id res chain seq x y z
N ALA A 1 -14.65 -6.84 3.51
CA ALA A 1 -14.60 -6.25 2.15
C ALA A 1 -13.18 -5.74 1.87
N LEU A 2 -12.77 -5.61 0.61
CA LEU A 2 -11.51 -4.93 0.22
C LEU A 2 -11.70 -3.40 0.32
N PRO A 3 -10.72 -2.64 0.81
CA PRO A 3 -10.83 -1.19 0.94
C PRO A 3 -10.50 -0.52 -0.40
N ILE A 4 -11.45 -0.58 -1.32
CA ILE A 4 -11.40 0.18 -2.58
C ILE A 4 -11.46 1.67 -2.24
N GLY A 5 -10.68 2.50 -2.92
CA GLY A 5 -10.55 3.93 -2.64
C GLY A 5 -9.54 4.28 -1.55
N ASP A 6 -8.91 3.30 -0.90
CA ASP A 6 -7.79 3.57 0.00
C ASP A 6 -6.55 4.02 -0.80
N PHE A 7 -5.97 5.14 -0.39
CA PHE A 7 -4.86 5.77 -1.11
C PHE A 7 -3.56 4.94 -1.05
N HIS A 8 -3.38 4.13 -0.02
CA HIS A 8 -2.16 3.39 0.24
C HIS A 8 -2.25 1.91 -0.12
N VAL A 9 -3.40 1.25 0.12
CA VAL A 9 -3.53 -0.20 -0.04
C VAL A 9 -3.20 -0.65 -1.46
N LYS A 10 -3.75 0.00 -2.50
CA LYS A 10 -3.46 -0.35 -3.90
C LYS A 10 -1.96 -0.26 -4.25
N ASN A 11 -1.28 0.74 -3.69
CA ASN A 11 0.15 0.94 -3.91
C ASN A 11 0.98 -0.10 -3.16
N THR A 12 0.59 -0.46 -1.93
CA THR A 12 1.20 -1.56 -1.17
C THR A 12 1.07 -2.88 -1.91
N VAL A 13 -0.10 -3.18 -2.47
CA VAL A 13 -0.33 -4.42 -3.25
C VAL A 13 0.51 -4.44 -4.53
N ALA A 14 0.49 -3.35 -5.31
CA ALA A 14 1.31 -3.22 -6.51
C ALA A 14 2.80 -3.40 -6.18
N TRP A 15 3.29 -2.71 -5.15
CA TRP A 15 4.69 -2.80 -4.77
C TRP A 15 5.09 -4.21 -4.32
N ALA A 16 4.30 -4.81 -3.43
CA ALA A 16 4.66 -6.09 -2.82
C ALA A 16 4.58 -7.29 -3.78
N LEU A 17 3.66 -7.25 -4.75
CA LEU A 17 3.39 -8.40 -5.62
C LEU A 17 3.92 -8.24 -7.05
N THR A 18 4.13 -7.01 -7.52
CA THR A 18 4.61 -6.75 -8.89
C THR A 18 5.87 -5.90 -8.95
N GLY A 19 6.34 -5.35 -7.81
CA GLY A 19 7.48 -4.44 -7.77
C GLY A 19 7.18 -3.06 -8.39
N VAL A 20 5.93 -2.80 -8.76
CA VAL A 20 5.52 -1.52 -9.35
C VAL A 20 5.15 -0.55 -8.21
N PRO A 21 5.72 0.67 -8.14
CA PRO A 21 5.50 1.56 -7.00
C PRO A 21 4.06 2.09 -6.85
N ARG A 22 3.25 2.02 -7.90
CA ARG A 22 1.89 2.56 -7.97
C ARG A 22 0.96 1.62 -8.70
N GLY A 23 -0.29 1.60 -8.27
CA GLY A 23 -1.36 0.88 -8.94
C GLY A 23 -2.72 1.52 -8.72
N THR A 24 -3.69 1.03 -9.46
CA THR A 24 -5.11 1.38 -9.38
C THR A 24 -5.88 0.35 -8.57
N ASP A 25 -7.13 0.67 -8.22
CA ASP A 25 -7.99 -0.28 -7.50
C ASP A 25 -8.35 -1.49 -8.38
N ASP A 26 -8.53 -1.28 -9.69
CA ASP A 26 -8.82 -2.34 -10.65
C ASP A 26 -7.62 -3.29 -10.80
N GLU A 27 -6.40 -2.76 -10.91
CA GLU A 27 -5.17 -3.56 -10.94
C GLU A 27 -4.97 -4.34 -9.63
N MET A 28 -5.30 -3.74 -8.48
CA MET A 28 -5.28 -4.44 -7.20
C MET A 28 -6.28 -5.60 -7.19
N ILE A 29 -7.50 -5.42 -7.68
CA ILE A 29 -8.52 -6.48 -7.76
C ILE A 29 -8.04 -7.60 -8.67
N ALA A 30 -7.50 -7.28 -9.84
CA ALA A 30 -6.96 -8.25 -10.79
C ALA A 30 -5.78 -9.03 -10.17
N THR A 31 -4.84 -8.34 -9.53
CA THR A 31 -3.69 -8.95 -8.86
C THR A 31 -4.12 -9.90 -7.73
N LEU A 32 -5.17 -9.55 -6.99
CA LEU A 32 -5.73 -10.35 -5.91
C LEU A 32 -6.77 -11.37 -6.36
N ALA A 33 -7.01 -11.54 -7.67
CA ALA A 33 -7.97 -12.50 -8.20
C ALA A 33 -7.73 -13.94 -7.70
N PRO A 34 -6.48 -14.45 -7.64
CA PRO A 34 -6.19 -15.81 -7.15
C PRO A 34 -6.59 -16.07 -5.69
N TYR A 35 -6.71 -15.00 -4.89
CA TYR A 35 -7.02 -15.09 -3.45
C TYR A 35 -8.49 -14.79 -3.17
N ALA A 36 -9.40 -15.14 -4.07
CA ALA A 36 -10.84 -14.94 -3.90
C ALA A 36 -11.32 -15.44 -2.52
N GLY A 37 -12.14 -14.65 -1.84
CA GLY A 37 -12.59 -14.92 -0.46
C GLY A 37 -11.57 -14.59 0.64
N GLN A 38 -10.27 -14.55 0.32
CA GLN A 38 -9.19 -14.26 1.28
C GLN A 38 -8.41 -12.97 0.98
N ARG A 39 -8.81 -12.19 -0.03
CA ARG A 39 -8.10 -10.98 -0.48
C ARG A 39 -7.73 -10.03 0.64
N TRP A 40 -8.62 -9.83 1.62
CA TRP A 40 -8.35 -8.98 2.78
C TRP A 40 -7.26 -9.53 3.70
N ARG A 41 -7.16 -10.86 3.84
CA ARG A 41 -6.07 -11.49 4.61
C ARG A 41 -4.73 -11.23 3.94
N VAL A 42 -4.67 -11.32 2.61
CA VAL A 42 -3.45 -11.01 1.84
C VAL A 42 -3.04 -9.55 2.07
N VAL A 43 -3.95 -8.60 1.88
CA VAL A 43 -3.68 -7.17 2.13
C VAL A 43 -3.13 -6.95 3.54
N ARG A 44 -3.80 -7.46 4.58
CA ARG A 44 -3.33 -7.31 5.95
C ARG A 44 -1.97 -7.95 6.21
N THR A 45 -1.68 -9.09 5.58
CA THR A 45 -0.37 -9.73 5.68
C THR A 45 0.70 -8.85 5.05
N LEU A 46 0.44 -8.29 3.87
CA LEU A 46 1.39 -7.38 3.19
C LEU A 46 1.67 -6.12 4.02
N GLU A 47 0.64 -5.51 4.60
CA GLU A 47 0.76 -4.35 5.48
C GLU A 47 1.59 -4.67 6.74
N ARG A 48 1.32 -5.82 7.38
CA ARG A 48 2.04 -6.25 8.59
C ARG A 48 3.48 -6.69 8.34
N ALA A 49 3.75 -7.23 7.16
CA ALA A 49 5.10 -7.58 6.73
C ALA A 49 5.97 -6.35 6.43
N GLY A 50 5.40 -5.14 6.42
CA GLY A 50 6.15 -3.92 6.18
C GLY A 50 6.47 -3.68 4.71
N ASN A 51 5.74 -4.31 3.78
CA ASN A 51 5.90 -4.12 2.34
C ASN A 51 5.30 -2.79 1.84
N ALA A 52 5.64 -1.68 2.51
CA ALA A 52 5.15 -0.37 2.15
C ALA A 52 5.75 0.11 0.83
N ALA A 53 4.91 0.63 -0.05
CA ALA A 53 5.36 1.22 -1.31
C ALA A 53 6.32 2.41 -1.07
N PRO A 54 7.32 2.62 -1.94
CA PRO A 54 8.23 3.76 -1.85
C PRO A 54 7.49 5.11 -1.81
N LYS A 55 7.93 5.99 -0.90
CA LYS A 55 7.42 7.35 -0.74
C LYS A 55 8.32 8.32 -1.49
N PHE A 56 7.77 9.00 -2.50
CA PHE A 56 8.49 9.99 -3.33
C PHE A 56 8.19 11.45 -2.95
N GLY A 57 7.26 11.69 -2.03
CA GLY A 57 6.97 13.05 -1.57
C GLY A 57 8.09 13.63 -0.71
N PRO A 58 8.25 14.96 -0.67
CA PRO A 58 9.23 15.60 0.20
C PRO A 58 8.97 15.19 1.65
N ARG A 59 10.03 14.78 2.36
CA ARG A 59 9.94 14.50 3.79
C ARG A 59 9.70 15.83 4.50
N ARG A 60 8.83 15.85 5.53
CA ARG A 60 8.68 17.04 6.38
C ARG A 60 10.06 17.46 6.89
N ARG A 61 10.33 18.76 6.86
CA ARG A 61 11.52 19.32 7.51
C ARG A 61 11.50 18.88 8.98
N LEU A 62 12.63 18.41 9.47
CA LEU A 62 12.84 18.21 10.90
C LEU A 62 12.80 19.58 11.56
N ILE A 63 11.73 19.88 12.28
CA ILE A 63 11.59 21.11 13.06
C ILE A 63 12.12 20.82 14.47
N ASP A 64 13.02 21.67 14.96
CA ASP A 64 13.47 21.63 16.34
C ASP A 64 12.39 22.22 17.25
N VAL A 65 11.62 21.34 17.89
CA VAL A 65 10.50 21.73 18.77
C VAL A 65 11.00 22.48 20.01
N ALA A 66 12.26 22.30 20.43
CA ALA A 66 12.82 23.02 21.58
C ALA A 66 13.16 24.49 21.26
N ARG A 67 13.10 24.89 19.99
CA ARG A 67 13.32 26.27 19.51
C ARG A 67 12.03 26.98 19.07
N LEU A 68 10.88 26.33 19.25
CA LEU A 68 9.55 26.95 19.10
C LEU A 68 9.15 27.62 20.42
#